data_AF-A0A1Y4LLC5-F1
#
_entry.id   AF-A0A1Y4LLC5-F1
#
_cell.length_a   1.000
_cell.length_b   1.000
_cell.length_c   1.000
_cell.angle_alpha   90.00
_cell.angle_beta   90.00
_cell.angle_gamma   90.00
#
_symmetry.space_group_name_H-M   'P 1'
#
loop_
_entity.id
_entity.type
_entity.pdbx_description
1 polymer ?
#
loop_
_entity_poly.entity_id
_entity_poly.type
_entity_poly.pdbx_seq_one_letter_code
_entity_poly.pdbx_strand_id
1 'polypeptide(L)'
;MFEQMEQRKLAAQKLRQMWQGNLVIMISVIFMVVVVVIMLMSAMTNPFTMYVGGGLEFTLVMTLLSTLAMTVGMIIYLVGLYGLRNVQPEYRTAFQCWLVSFVLNLISSLAGEGSLIASILDLATTVLNLVVLWLVLTATNRLMEEISRDDVIQRGRTVWLLNVISTVCAVVVALIPIEAAAGAALALTISLAALAVSVVADFWYLGYLGRAATALTENMW
;
A
#
# COMPACT_ATOMS: atom_id res chain seq x y z
N MET A 1 -33.44 -12.51 4.12
CA MET A 1 -32.62 -12.76 5.35
C MET A 1 -31.44 -13.68 5.06
N PHE A 2 -31.64 -14.88 4.48
CA PHE A 2 -30.54 -15.79 4.13
C PHE A 2 -29.54 -15.21 3.10
N GLU A 3 -30.05 -14.55 2.06
CA GLU A 3 -29.22 -13.95 1.00
C GLU A 3 -28.33 -12.79 1.53
N GLN A 4 -28.84 -11.98 2.47
CA GLN A 4 -28.06 -10.94 3.15
C GLN A 4 -27.00 -11.55 4.09
N MET A 5 -27.30 -12.65 4.79
CA MET A 5 -26.31 -13.34 5.62
C MET A 5 -25.20 -13.97 4.78
N GLU A 6 -25.51 -14.53 3.62
CA GLU A 6 -24.52 -15.10 2.71
C GLU A 6 -23.62 -14.02 2.09
N GLN A 7 -24.20 -12.88 1.72
CA GLN A 7 -23.44 -11.70 1.28
C GLN A 7 -22.52 -11.16 2.37
N ARG A 8 -22.97 -11.09 3.63
CA ARG A 8 -22.14 -10.66 4.77
C ARG A 8 -21.00 -11.63 5.06
N LYS A 9 -21.25 -12.95 4.99
CA LYS A 9 -20.21 -13.99 5.09
C LYS A 9 -19.14 -13.84 4.02
N LEU A 10 -19.58 -13.68 2.77
CA LEU A 10 -18.68 -13.48 1.65
C LEU A 10 -17.88 -12.18 1.82
N ALA A 11 -18.53 -11.09 2.24
CA ALA A 11 -17.86 -9.82 2.50
C ALA A 11 -16.78 -9.92 3.60
N ALA A 12 -17.09 -10.57 4.71
CA ALA A 12 -16.15 -10.81 5.80
C ALA A 12 -14.93 -11.62 5.33
N GLN A 13 -15.16 -12.72 4.60
CA GLN A 13 -14.09 -13.56 4.08
C GLN A 13 -13.19 -12.80 3.10
N LYS A 14 -13.77 -11.99 2.22
CA LYS A 14 -13.00 -11.21 1.23
C LYS A 14 -12.27 -10.03 1.83
N LEU A 15 -12.83 -9.35 2.84
CA LEU A 15 -12.11 -8.35 3.63
C LEU A 15 -10.93 -8.98 4.38
N ARG A 16 -11.10 -10.21 4.89
CA ARG A 16 -9.99 -10.95 5.51
C ARG A 16 -8.91 -11.32 4.50
N GLN A 17 -9.28 -11.64 3.25
CA GLN A 17 -8.30 -11.82 2.16
C GLN A 17 -7.55 -10.53 1.87
N MET A 18 -8.23 -9.38 1.76
CA MET A 18 -7.56 -8.08 1.63
C MET A 18 -6.59 -7.80 2.75
N TRP A 19 -7.01 -8.08 4.00
CA TRP A 19 -6.17 -7.91 5.17
C TRP A 19 -4.92 -8.80 5.11
N GLN A 20 -5.06 -10.08 4.72
CA GLN A 20 -3.92 -10.98 4.56
C GLN A 20 -2.96 -10.51 3.47
N GLY A 21 -3.49 -10.06 2.32
CA GLY A 21 -2.66 -9.53 1.24
C GLY A 21 -1.86 -8.31 1.67
N ASN A 22 -2.52 -7.35 2.32
CA ASN A 22 -1.86 -6.15 2.80
C ASN A 22 -0.87 -6.42 3.95
N LEU A 23 -1.12 -7.46 4.76
CA LEU A 23 -0.18 -7.91 5.79
C LEU A 23 1.10 -8.46 5.17
N VAL A 24 0.99 -9.27 4.11
CA VAL A 24 2.16 -9.80 3.38
C VAL A 24 2.97 -8.66 2.76
N ILE A 25 2.31 -7.68 2.13
CA ILE A 25 2.98 -6.49 1.59
C ILE A 25 3.76 -5.79 2.70
N MET A 26 3.11 -5.54 3.84
CA MET A 26 3.70 -4.76 4.91
C MET A 26 4.88 -5.49 5.60
N ILE A 27 4.81 -6.81 5.78
CA ILE A 27 5.96 -7.62 6.21
C ILE A 27 7.12 -7.49 5.20
N SER A 28 6.80 -7.55 3.91
CA SER A 28 7.81 -7.47 2.83
C SER A 28 8.50 -6.11 2.79
N VAL A 29 7.74 -5.02 3.03
CA VAL A 29 8.26 -3.65 3.13
C VAL A 29 9.16 -3.51 4.36
N ILE A 30 8.74 -3.99 5.53
CA ILE A 30 9.58 -3.94 6.75
C ILE A 30 10.90 -4.68 6.52
N PHE A 31 10.84 -5.88 5.94
CA PHE A 31 12.04 -6.64 5.60
C PHE A 31 12.93 -5.88 4.61
N MET A 32 12.35 -5.27 3.58
CA MET A 32 13.08 -4.45 2.61
C MET A 32 13.78 -3.27 3.27
N VAL A 33 13.11 -2.56 4.18
CA VAL A 33 13.69 -1.45 4.93
C VAL A 33 14.88 -1.92 5.76
N VAL A 34 14.76 -3.06 6.43
CA VAL A 34 15.88 -3.65 7.20
C VAL A 34 17.07 -3.96 6.28
N VAL A 35 16.82 -4.57 5.13
CA VAL A 35 17.87 -4.87 4.14
C VAL A 35 18.56 -3.60 3.64
N VAL A 36 17.79 -2.55 3.30
CA VAL A 36 18.34 -1.26 2.86
C VAL A 36 19.14 -0.57 3.96
N VAL A 37 18.69 -0.61 5.21
CA VAL A 37 19.43 -0.03 6.35
C VAL A 37 20.75 -0.78 6.57
N ILE A 38 20.75 -2.12 6.53
CA ILE A 38 21.99 -2.92 6.62
C ILE A 38 22.93 -2.59 5.45
N MET A 39 22.38 -2.44 4.25
CA MET A 39 23.12 -2.04 3.05
C MET A 39 23.81 -0.68 3.29
N LEU A 40 23.07 0.32 3.75
CA LEU A 40 23.60 1.66 4.03
C LEU A 40 24.69 1.63 5.12
N MET A 41 24.46 0.94 6.23
CA MET A 41 25.46 0.81 7.30
C MET A 41 26.74 0.12 6.82
N SER A 42 26.63 -0.90 5.98
CA SER A 42 27.77 -1.62 5.41
C SER A 42 28.55 -0.75 4.41
N ALA A 43 27.84 0.03 3.59
CA ALA A 43 28.45 0.96 2.65
C ALA A 43 29.21 2.09 3.34
N MET A 44 28.69 2.60 4.46
CA MET A 44 29.34 3.65 5.26
C MET A 44 30.57 3.17 6.03
N THR A 45 30.57 1.90 6.47
CA THR A 45 31.68 1.36 7.29
C THR A 45 32.80 0.79 6.43
N ASN A 46 32.51 -0.04 5.41
CA ASN A 46 33.51 -0.66 4.55
C ASN A 46 32.98 -0.94 3.13
N PRO A 47 32.98 0.05 2.21
CA PRO A 47 32.39 -0.10 0.87
C PRO A 47 33.05 -1.19 0.03
N PHE A 48 34.35 -1.46 0.23
CA PHE A 48 35.06 -2.52 -0.47
C PHE A 48 34.61 -3.93 -0.07
N THR A 49 34.17 -4.12 1.18
CA THR A 49 33.68 -5.43 1.64
C THR A 49 32.31 -5.79 1.05
N MET A 50 31.50 -4.79 0.69
CA MET A 50 30.26 -5.02 -0.06
C MET A 50 30.50 -5.54 -1.48
N TYR A 51 31.53 -5.01 -2.13
CA TYR A 51 31.84 -5.31 -3.53
C TYR A 51 32.59 -6.64 -3.68
N VAL A 52 33.53 -6.92 -2.76
CA VAL A 52 34.40 -8.09 -2.83
C VAL A 52 33.90 -9.26 -1.97
N GLY A 53 33.13 -8.99 -0.92
CA GLY A 53 32.62 -10.00 0.03
C GLY A 53 31.26 -10.60 -0.33
N GLY A 54 30.72 -10.33 -1.53
CA GLY A 54 29.41 -10.85 -1.97
C GLY A 54 28.19 -10.19 -1.33
N GLY A 55 28.35 -9.11 -0.57
CA GLY A 55 27.25 -8.40 0.10
C GLY A 55 26.24 -7.77 -0.87
N LEU A 56 26.71 -7.29 -2.02
CA LEU A 56 25.85 -6.75 -3.08
C LEU A 56 24.93 -7.83 -3.68
N GLU A 57 25.49 -8.98 -4.04
CA GLU A 57 24.74 -10.12 -4.60
C GLU A 57 23.67 -10.62 -3.61
N PHE A 58 24.04 -10.76 -2.34
CA PHE A 58 23.10 -11.15 -1.28
C PHE A 58 21.96 -10.14 -1.10
N THR A 59 22.28 -8.84 -1.12
CA THR A 59 21.29 -7.76 -1.03
C THR A 59 20.33 -7.78 -2.22
N LEU A 60 20.86 -8.04 -3.42
CA LEU A 60 20.07 -8.13 -4.66
C LEU A 60 19.08 -9.31 -4.60
N VAL A 61 19.54 -10.49 -4.16
CA VAL A 61 18.67 -11.66 -3.97
C VAL A 61 17.56 -11.39 -2.95
N MET A 62 17.89 -10.77 -1.82
CA MET A 62 16.91 -10.42 -0.78
C MET A 62 15.88 -9.39 -1.27
N THR A 63 16.33 -8.39 -2.03
CA THR A 63 15.48 -7.39 -2.68
C THR A 63 14.50 -8.03 -3.65
N LEU A 64 14.97 -8.98 -4.48
CA LEU A 64 14.12 -9.74 -5.39
C LEU A 64 13.07 -10.56 -4.63
N LEU A 65 13.45 -11.26 -3.57
CA LEU A 65 12.53 -12.03 -2.73
C LEU A 65 11.45 -11.13 -2.12
N SER A 66 11.83 -9.97 -1.57
CA SER A 66 10.85 -8.98 -1.07
C SER A 66 9.90 -8.51 -2.15
N THR A 67 10.41 -8.20 -3.34
CA THR A 67 9.59 -7.68 -4.44
C THR A 67 8.59 -8.74 -4.93
N LEU A 68 9.01 -10.00 -4.98
CA LEU A 68 8.13 -11.14 -5.27
C LEU A 68 7.06 -11.30 -4.19
N ALA A 69 7.43 -11.25 -2.91
CA ALA A 69 6.48 -11.35 -1.81
C ALA A 69 5.45 -10.20 -1.81
N MET A 70 5.88 -8.96 -2.09
CA MET A 70 4.99 -7.82 -2.29
C MET A 70 4.00 -8.07 -3.43
N THR A 71 4.49 -8.62 -4.55
CA THR A 71 3.63 -8.94 -5.71
C THR A 71 2.58 -9.98 -5.34
N VAL A 72 2.95 -11.03 -4.60
CA VAL A 72 2.00 -12.04 -4.09
C VAL A 72 0.97 -11.40 -3.16
N GLY A 73 1.40 -10.53 -2.23
CA GLY A 73 0.50 -9.80 -1.33
C GLY A 73 -0.50 -8.91 -2.09
N MET A 74 -0.05 -8.23 -3.14
CA MET A 74 -0.91 -7.44 -4.03
C MET A 74 -1.97 -8.30 -4.74
N ILE A 75 -1.59 -9.48 -5.24
CA ILE A 75 -2.52 -10.43 -5.87
C ILE A 75 -3.58 -10.90 -4.87
N ILE A 76 -3.19 -11.25 -3.64
CA ILE A 76 -4.13 -11.66 -2.60
C ILE A 76 -5.12 -10.51 -2.28
N TYR A 77 -4.62 -9.28 -2.17
CA TYR A 77 -5.46 -8.09 -1.97
C TYR A 77 -6.47 -7.92 -3.11
N LEU A 78 -6.03 -8.07 -4.37
CA LEU A 78 -6.86 -7.98 -5.55
C LEU A 78 -7.94 -9.06 -5.63
N VAL A 79 -7.60 -10.29 -5.27
CA VAL A 79 -8.59 -11.38 -5.21
C VAL A 79 -9.68 -11.09 -4.17
N GLY A 80 -9.30 -10.43 -3.06
CA GLY A 80 -10.25 -9.88 -2.09
C GLY A 80 -11.13 -8.80 -2.71
N LEU A 81 -10.53 -7.81 -3.37
CA LEU A 81 -11.24 -6.68 -4.02
C LEU A 81 -12.20 -7.12 -5.12
N TYR A 82 -11.74 -8.00 -6.00
CA TYR A 82 -12.54 -8.58 -7.06
C TYR A 82 -13.73 -9.37 -6.49
N GLY A 83 -13.53 -10.09 -5.39
CA GLY A 83 -14.60 -10.80 -4.69
C GLY A 83 -15.68 -9.89 -4.12
N LEU A 84 -15.34 -8.66 -3.72
CA LEU A 84 -16.28 -7.68 -3.18
C LEU A 84 -17.01 -6.87 -4.25
N ARG A 85 -16.66 -7.02 -5.53
CA ARG A 85 -17.20 -6.24 -6.66
C ARG A 85 -18.73 -6.25 -6.75
N ASN A 86 -19.35 -7.38 -6.41
CA ASN A 86 -20.80 -7.55 -6.51
C ASN A 86 -21.53 -7.21 -5.20
N VAL A 87 -20.79 -6.88 -4.12
CA VAL A 87 -21.38 -6.53 -2.82
C VAL A 87 -21.81 -5.07 -2.80
N GLN A 88 -20.91 -4.16 -3.22
CA GLN A 88 -21.23 -2.73 -3.35
C GLN A 88 -20.61 -2.14 -4.62
N PRO A 89 -21.27 -1.15 -5.26
CA PRO A 89 -20.79 -0.55 -6.50
C PRO A 89 -19.44 0.17 -6.32
N GLU A 90 -19.14 0.69 -5.13
CA GLU A 90 -17.88 1.36 -4.82
C GLU A 90 -16.68 0.41 -4.94
N TYR A 91 -16.80 -0.86 -4.57
CA TYR A 91 -15.74 -1.86 -4.76
C TYR A 91 -15.45 -2.12 -6.23
N ARG A 92 -16.48 -2.05 -7.09
CA ARG A 92 -16.31 -2.18 -8.54
C ARG A 92 -15.53 -1.01 -9.12
N THR A 93 -15.88 0.20 -8.70
CA THR A 93 -15.15 1.42 -9.11
C THR A 93 -13.72 1.38 -8.59
N ALA A 94 -13.48 0.94 -7.35
CA ALA A 94 -12.15 0.80 -6.78
C ALA A 94 -11.28 -0.18 -7.59
N PHE A 95 -11.85 -1.32 -8.00
CA PHE A 95 -11.14 -2.29 -8.84
C PHE A 95 -10.80 -1.71 -10.22
N GLN A 96 -11.71 -0.97 -10.85
CA GLN A 96 -11.46 -0.33 -12.13
C GLN A 96 -10.39 0.76 -12.03
N CYS A 97 -10.45 1.62 -11.01
CA CYS A 97 -9.42 2.64 -10.74
C CYS A 97 -8.06 2.00 -10.48
N TRP A 98 -8.01 0.88 -9.76
CA TRP A 98 -6.77 0.14 -9.54
C TRP A 98 -6.20 -0.38 -10.87
N LEU A 99 -7.04 -0.95 -11.75
CA LEU A 99 -6.61 -1.45 -13.05
C LEU A 99 -6.07 -0.33 -13.94
N VAL A 100 -6.72 0.84 -13.95
CA VAL A 100 -6.22 2.03 -14.64
C VAL A 100 -4.85 2.44 -14.08
N SER A 101 -4.71 2.50 -12.76
CA SER A 101 -3.43 2.84 -12.09
C SER A 101 -2.31 1.88 -12.46
N PHE A 102 -2.62 0.59 -12.56
CA PHE A 102 -1.67 -0.44 -12.97
C PHE A 102 -1.19 -0.21 -14.41
N VAL A 103 -2.12 0.05 -15.34
CA VAL A 103 -1.77 0.36 -16.74
C VAL A 103 -0.96 1.64 -16.85
N LEU A 104 -1.31 2.68 -16.08
CA LEU A 104 -0.55 3.93 -16.06
C LEU A 104 0.88 3.74 -15.54
N ASN A 105 1.07 2.91 -14.51
CA ASN A 105 2.41 2.56 -13.99
C ASN A 105 3.24 1.78 -15.02
N LEU A 106 2.62 0.89 -15.79
CA LEU A 106 3.32 0.20 -16.88
C LEU A 106 3.76 1.20 -17.97
N ILE A 107 2.87 2.13 -18.35
CA ILE A 107 3.20 3.16 -19.34
C ILE A 107 4.29 4.09 -18.82
N SER A 108 4.25 4.51 -17.55
CA SER A 108 5.29 5.35 -16.96
C SER A 108 6.65 4.66 -16.94
N SER A 109 6.69 3.36 -16.62
CA SER A 109 7.92 2.55 -16.67
C SER A 109 8.53 2.45 -18.08
N LEU A 110 7.69 2.48 -19.12
CA LEU A 110 8.14 2.44 -20.52
C LEU A 110 8.52 3.82 -21.07
N ALA A 111 8.01 4.90 -20.48
CA ALA A 111 8.25 6.27 -20.92
C ALA A 111 9.65 6.82 -20.60
N GLY A 112 10.46 6.07 -19.84
CA GLY A 112 11.83 6.43 -19.46
C GLY A 112 11.90 7.32 -18.22
N GLU A 113 12.80 6.99 -17.29
CA GLU A 113 13.03 7.75 -16.07
C GLU A 113 13.47 9.19 -16.39
N GLY A 114 12.82 10.19 -15.76
CA GLY A 114 13.15 11.61 -15.91
C GLY A 114 12.35 12.38 -16.97
N SER A 115 11.45 11.73 -17.71
CA SER A 115 10.51 12.45 -18.58
C SER A 115 9.46 13.19 -17.76
N LEU A 116 9.09 14.41 -18.20
CA LEU A 116 7.94 15.15 -17.65
C LEU A 116 6.66 14.30 -17.71
N ILE A 117 6.53 13.46 -18.73
CA ILE A 117 5.40 12.55 -18.91
C ILE A 117 5.38 11.49 -17.81
N ALA A 118 6.55 10.92 -17.47
CA ALA A 118 6.68 9.93 -16.38
C ALA A 118 6.32 10.56 -15.03
N SER A 119 6.74 11.80 -14.78
CA SER A 119 6.44 12.53 -13.55
C SER A 119 4.94 12.84 -13.39
N ILE A 120 4.27 13.27 -14.48
CA ILE A 120 2.82 13.51 -14.47
C ILE A 120 2.05 12.20 -14.27
N LEU A 121 2.48 11.11 -14.93
CA LEU A 121 1.89 9.79 -14.78
C LEU A 121 2.03 9.28 -13.34
N ASP A 122 3.18 9.48 -12.70
CA ASP A 122 3.43 9.07 -11.31
C ASP A 122 2.59 9.85 -10.29
N LEU A 123 2.39 11.16 -10.53
CA LEU A 123 1.42 11.94 -9.76
C LEU A 123 -0.01 11.42 -9.97
N ALA A 124 -0.38 11.10 -11.21
CA ALA A 124 -1.71 10.55 -11.50
C ALA A 124 -1.93 9.20 -10.80
N THR A 125 -0.98 8.27 -10.87
CA THR A 125 -1.07 6.96 -10.19
C THR A 125 -1.16 7.13 -8.68
N THR A 126 -0.40 8.06 -8.10
CA THR A 126 -0.48 8.41 -6.67
C THR A 126 -1.87 8.87 -6.27
N VAL A 127 -2.46 9.80 -7.03
CA VAL A 127 -3.83 10.28 -6.79
C VAL A 127 -4.86 9.17 -6.97
N LEU A 128 -4.74 8.35 -8.03
CA LEU A 128 -5.65 7.23 -8.24
C LEU A 128 -5.56 6.19 -7.10
N ASN A 129 -4.37 5.88 -6.58
CA ASN A 129 -4.21 4.97 -5.44
C ASN A 129 -4.94 5.50 -4.20
N LEU A 130 -4.87 6.81 -3.95
CA LEU A 130 -5.63 7.46 -2.88
C LEU A 130 -7.15 7.35 -3.11
N VAL A 131 -7.60 7.50 -4.36
CA VAL A 131 -9.01 7.32 -4.74
C VAL A 131 -9.47 5.87 -4.53
N VAL A 132 -8.65 4.88 -4.91
CA VAL A 132 -8.93 3.45 -4.66
C VAL A 132 -9.12 3.21 -3.16
N LEU A 133 -8.21 3.73 -2.33
CA LEU A 133 -8.31 3.59 -0.88
C LEU A 133 -9.57 4.26 -0.33
N TRP A 134 -9.88 5.48 -0.79
CA TRP A 134 -11.10 6.18 -0.39
C TRP A 134 -12.37 5.42 -0.76
N LEU A 135 -12.43 4.84 -1.97
CA LEU A 135 -13.55 4.01 -2.41
C LEU A 135 -13.70 2.75 -1.54
N VAL A 136 -12.60 2.07 -1.22
CA VAL A 136 -12.62 0.88 -0.35
C VAL A 136 -13.08 1.24 1.07
N LEU A 137 -12.60 2.36 1.63
CA LEU A 137 -13.04 2.83 2.93
C LEU A 137 -14.53 3.22 2.92
N THR A 138 -15.00 3.92 1.90
CA THR A 138 -16.40 4.32 1.76
C THR A 138 -17.30 3.09 1.64
N ALA A 139 -16.91 2.11 0.84
CA ALA A 139 -17.65 0.85 0.68
C ALA A 139 -17.72 0.08 2.02
N THR A 140 -16.57 -0.03 2.69
CA THR A 140 -16.50 -0.71 4.00
C THR A 140 -17.30 0.04 5.07
N ASN A 141 -17.29 1.38 5.07
CA ASN A 141 -18.07 2.18 6.01
C ASN A 141 -19.58 1.97 5.82
N ARG A 142 -20.07 1.90 4.57
CA ARG A 142 -21.47 1.60 4.29
C ARG A 142 -21.88 0.21 4.76
N LEU A 143 -21.02 -0.80 4.58
CA LEU A 143 -21.24 -2.13 5.17
C LEU A 143 -21.33 -2.08 6.70
N MET A 144 -20.60 -1.16 7.33
CA MET A 144 -20.57 -1.00 8.79
C MET A 144 -21.74 -0.22 9.33
N GLU A 145 -22.30 0.69 8.52
CA GLU A 145 -23.55 1.39 8.82
C GLU A 145 -24.73 0.41 8.86
N GLU A 146 -24.76 -0.59 7.96
CA GLU A 146 -25.78 -1.66 7.95
C GLU A 146 -25.75 -2.58 9.18
N ILE A 147 -24.65 -2.59 9.94
CA ILE A 147 -24.50 -3.34 11.20
C ILE A 147 -24.39 -2.39 12.42
N SER A 148 -24.65 -1.10 12.23
CA SER A 148 -24.61 -0.05 13.27
C SER A 148 -23.31 -0.02 14.09
N ARG A 149 -22.15 -0.23 13.44
CA ARG A 149 -20.82 -0.19 14.08
C ARG A 149 -20.09 1.12 13.76
N ASP A 150 -20.56 2.19 14.39
CA ASP A 150 -20.00 3.55 14.28
C ASP A 150 -18.53 3.62 14.75
N ASP A 151 -18.13 2.72 15.65
CA ASP A 151 -16.76 2.58 16.14
C ASP A 151 -15.75 2.23 15.02
N VAL A 152 -16.19 1.45 14.03
CA VAL A 152 -15.37 1.09 12.87
C VAL A 152 -15.36 2.25 11.87
N ILE A 153 -16.50 2.90 11.64
CA ILE A 153 -16.65 4.03 10.70
C ILE A 153 -15.75 5.22 11.09
N GLN A 154 -15.73 5.58 12.37
CA GLN A 154 -14.91 6.69 12.87
C GLN A 154 -13.40 6.43 12.64
N ARG A 155 -12.99 5.16 12.75
CA ARG A 155 -11.60 4.78 12.45
C ARG A 155 -11.32 4.74 10.95
N GLY A 156 -12.28 4.37 10.11
CA GLY A 156 -12.16 4.52 8.65
C GLY A 156 -11.82 5.96 8.26
N ARG A 157 -12.45 6.95 8.91
CA ARG A 157 -12.14 8.37 8.69
C ARG A 157 -10.73 8.76 9.14
N THR A 158 -10.26 8.18 10.24
CA THR A 158 -8.88 8.39 10.74
C THR A 158 -7.85 7.81 9.76
N VAL A 159 -8.10 6.59 9.27
CA VAL A 159 -7.26 5.91 8.28
C VAL A 159 -7.20 6.70 6.97
N TRP A 160 -8.33 7.25 6.52
CA TRP A 160 -8.35 8.11 5.35
C TRP A 160 -7.49 9.36 5.55
N LEU A 161 -7.65 10.06 6.68
CA LEU A 161 -6.88 11.26 6.98
C LEU A 161 -5.37 10.97 7.04
N LEU A 162 -4.96 9.86 7.67
CA LEU A 162 -3.56 9.44 7.73
C LEU A 162 -2.98 9.14 6.35
N ASN A 163 -3.74 8.46 5.48
CA ASN A 163 -3.30 8.20 4.11
C ASN A 163 -3.21 9.47 3.27
N VAL A 164 -4.14 10.41 3.42
CA VAL A 164 -4.07 11.72 2.77
C VAL A 164 -2.82 12.48 3.20
N ILE A 165 -2.54 12.53 4.51
CA ILE A 165 -1.33 13.20 5.04
C ILE A 165 -0.07 12.53 4.50
N SER A 166 -0.01 11.20 4.51
CA SER A 166 1.11 10.42 3.96
C SER A 166 1.36 10.74 2.48
N THR A 167 0.30 10.72 1.66
CA THR A 167 0.40 11.03 0.24
C THR A 167 0.85 12.48 -0.01
N VAL A 168 0.31 13.45 0.74
CA VAL A 168 0.73 14.84 0.64
C VAL A 168 2.21 14.99 1.01
N CYS A 169 2.66 14.33 2.08
CA CYS A 169 4.08 14.32 2.46
C CYS A 169 4.95 13.73 1.34
N ALA A 170 4.55 12.60 0.75
CA ALA A 170 5.30 11.97 -0.35
C ALA A 170 5.41 12.88 -1.58
N VAL A 171 4.32 13.54 -1.98
CA VAL A 171 4.31 14.49 -3.10
C VAL A 171 5.20 15.70 -2.80
N VAL A 172 5.14 16.25 -1.58
CA VAL A 172 6.01 17.36 -1.17
C VAL A 172 7.48 16.97 -1.28
N VAL A 173 7.84 15.77 -0.81
CA VAL A 173 9.21 15.24 -0.92
C VAL A 173 9.66 15.13 -2.38
N ALA A 174 8.80 14.61 -3.26
CA ALA A 174 9.10 14.46 -4.68
C ALA A 174 9.32 15.80 -5.42
N LEU A 175 8.76 16.90 -4.90
CA LEU A 175 8.88 18.24 -5.50
C LEU A 175 10.12 19.02 -5.04
N ILE A 176 10.88 18.55 -4.05
CA ILE A 176 12.08 19.24 -3.57
C ILE A 176 13.20 19.02 -4.60
N PRO A 177 13.76 20.09 -5.22
CA PRO A 177 14.91 19.95 -6.09
C PRO A 177 16.17 19.69 -5.25
N ILE A 178 16.71 18.48 -5.34
CA ILE A 178 17.88 18.06 -4.57
C ILE A 178 19.12 18.05 -5.48
N GLU A 179 20.09 18.92 -5.21
CA GLU A 179 21.33 19.00 -5.99
C GLU A 179 22.24 17.77 -5.76
N ALA A 180 22.73 17.18 -6.85
CA ALA A 180 23.17 15.78 -6.93
C ALA A 180 24.39 15.37 -6.07
N ALA A 181 25.25 16.28 -5.59
CA ALA A 181 26.51 15.91 -4.94
C ALA A 181 26.47 15.84 -3.40
N ALA A 182 25.81 16.80 -2.73
CA ALA A 182 25.53 16.76 -1.28
C ALA A 182 24.10 16.30 -0.98
N GLY A 183 23.25 16.31 -2.00
CA GLY A 183 21.83 16.02 -1.88
C GLY A 183 21.47 14.54 -1.92
N ALA A 184 22.29 13.64 -2.46
CA ALA A 184 21.94 12.21 -2.52
C ALA A 184 21.70 11.62 -1.12
N ALA A 185 22.55 11.95 -0.14
CA ALA A 185 22.36 11.52 1.25
C ALA A 185 21.10 12.15 1.88
N LEU A 186 20.86 13.45 1.64
CA LEU A 186 19.66 14.14 2.10
C LEU A 186 18.38 13.56 1.46
N ALA A 187 18.37 13.31 0.16
CA ALA A 187 17.29 12.67 -0.59
C ALA A 187 16.95 11.30 0.00
N LEU A 188 17.98 10.48 0.26
CA LEU A 188 17.78 9.18 0.87
C LEU A 188 17.17 9.29 2.26
N THR A 189 17.64 10.21 3.11
CA THR A 189 17.07 10.39 4.45
C THR A 189 15.61 10.86 4.43
N ILE A 190 15.27 11.80 3.54
CA ILE A 190 13.91 12.33 3.40
C ILE A 190 12.98 11.25 2.85
N SER A 191 13.41 10.48 1.85
CA SER A 191 12.66 9.34 1.31
C SER A 191 12.43 8.24 2.35
N LEU A 192 13.43 7.95 3.19
CA LEU A 192 13.28 6.99 4.28
C LEU A 192 12.25 7.46 5.32
N ALA A 193 12.25 8.76 5.63
CA ALA A 193 11.27 9.37 6.54
C ALA A 193 9.85 9.34 5.96
N ALA A 194 9.68 9.65 4.66
CA ALA A 194 8.39 9.55 3.98
C ALA A 194 7.85 8.11 3.98
N LEU A 195 8.73 7.14 3.75
CA LEU A 195 8.38 5.72 3.81
C LEU A 195 7.96 5.28 5.22
N ALA A 196 8.60 5.80 6.28
CA ALA A 196 8.15 5.52 7.64
C ALA A 196 6.73 6.04 7.91
N VAL A 197 6.40 7.25 7.42
CA VAL A 197 5.04 7.81 7.53
C VAL A 197 4.01 6.96 6.77
N SER A 198 4.33 6.49 5.57
CA SER A 198 3.42 5.65 4.79
C SER A 198 3.19 4.29 5.44
N VAL A 199 4.25 3.67 5.98
CA VAL A 199 4.13 2.40 6.73
C VAL A 199 3.20 2.56 7.92
N VAL A 200 3.29 3.66 8.68
CA VAL A 200 2.35 3.92 9.79
C VAL A 200 0.91 4.03 9.30
N ALA A 201 0.65 4.71 8.18
CA ALA A 201 -0.69 4.79 7.60
C ALA A 201 -1.23 3.41 7.18
N ASP A 202 -0.37 2.56 6.60
CA ASP A 202 -0.72 1.19 6.18
C ASP A 202 -1.04 0.28 7.39
N PHE A 203 -0.30 0.41 8.49
CA PHE A 203 -0.60 -0.28 9.75
C PHE A 203 -2.01 0.06 10.27
N TRP A 204 -2.38 1.33 10.22
CA TRP A 204 -3.73 1.77 10.61
C TRP A 204 -4.81 1.22 9.68
N TYR A 205 -4.54 1.17 8.37
CA TYR A 205 -5.43 0.55 7.38
C TYR A 205 -5.61 -0.95 7.62
N LEU A 206 -4.54 -1.69 7.94
CA LEU A 206 -4.63 -3.09 8.37
C LEU A 206 -5.48 -3.27 9.63
N GLY A 207 -5.28 -2.42 10.63
CA GLY A 207 -6.06 -2.45 11.87
C GLY A 207 -7.54 -2.11 11.67
N TYR A 208 -7.88 -1.41 10.59
CA TYR A 208 -9.26 -1.14 10.16
C TYR A 208 -9.86 -2.35 9.43
N LEU A 209 -9.20 -2.88 8.39
CA LEU A 209 -9.66 -4.04 7.64
C LEU A 209 -9.87 -5.28 8.54
N GLY A 210 -8.96 -5.50 9.49
CA GLY A 210 -9.05 -6.62 10.43
C GLY A 210 -10.30 -6.54 11.30
N ARG A 211 -10.58 -5.35 11.88
CA ARG A 211 -11.79 -5.16 12.70
C ARG A 211 -13.06 -5.08 11.87
N ALA A 212 -12.98 -4.60 10.63
CA ALA A 212 -14.09 -4.67 9.70
C ALA A 212 -14.50 -6.13 9.42
N ALA A 213 -13.52 -6.99 9.12
CA ALA A 213 -13.77 -8.42 8.93
C ALA A 213 -14.35 -9.09 10.19
N THR A 214 -13.82 -8.76 11.38
CA THR A 214 -14.33 -9.30 12.66
C THR A 214 -15.76 -8.85 12.96
N ALA A 215 -16.07 -7.56 12.80
CA ALA A 215 -17.40 -7.03 13.07
C ALA A 215 -18.48 -7.63 12.14
N LEU A 216 -18.13 -7.92 10.89
CA LEU A 216 -19.01 -8.65 9.98
C LEU A 216 -19.21 -10.12 10.38
N THR A 217 -18.24 -10.72 11.06
CA THR A 217 -18.31 -12.13 11.50
C THR A 217 -19.08 -12.27 12.82
N GLU A 218 -18.95 -11.30 13.75
CA GLU A 218 -19.65 -11.29 15.04
C GLU A 218 -21.18 -11.13 14.89
N ASN A 219 -21.63 -10.30 13.94
CA ASN A 219 -23.06 -10.07 13.67
C ASN A 219 -23.76 -11.19 12.89
N MET A 220 -23.16 -12.38 12.82
CA MET A 220 -23.70 -13.56 12.12
C MET A 220 -24.31 -14.60 13.07
N TRP A 221 -24.27 -14.35 14.38
CA TRP A 221 -24.89 -15.14 15.45
C TRP A 221 -25.99 -14.34 16.12
#